data_AF-A0A951D0K6-F1
#
_entry.id   AF-A0A951D0K6-F1
#
_cell.length_a   1.000
_cell.length_b   1.000
_cell.length_c   1.000
_cell.angle_alpha   90.00
_cell.angle_beta   90.00
_cell.angle_gamma   90.00
#
_symmetry.space_group_name_H-M   'P 1'
#
loop_
_entity.id
_entity.type
_entity.pdbx_description
1 polymer ?
#
loop_
_entity_poly.entity_id
_entity_poly.type
_entity_poly.pdbx_seq_one_letter_code
_entity_poly.pdbx_strand_id
1 'polypeptide(L)'
;EHEEAHRSTRSRLLALLAIIGPGLIVMVGDNDAGGVATYSQAGQNYGTSLLWVLLLLVPVLIVNQEMVVRLGAVTGVGHARLIVERFGRFWGWFSVIDLFVLNFLTVVTEFIGVSLALGYFGVSQYIAVPIAAAALIGITASGSFRVWERSMFVFVFANLLVVPLFFLGHPRPGPILHGFFVPGILGGANSTSVLLIIAIVGTTVAPWQLFFQQSNIIDKRITPRWINYERLDTWIGAVVVVVGAAALMCVTAFALAGTRYFGNFTDAGATAEALRHTLGAAAGTFFALVLLNASLIGAGALTLSTSYAFGDVTGAKSSLHRSFRDEPGFYLLFSLVIAGAAAIVLIPGAPLGIITLAVQALAGVLLPSASMFLLLLCNDPAVLGPWVNKTWLNVLAVIIEGVLLLLSLILMATTVFPNINVTTFTLIGAPVIAVCLVVFGAVAMRGGGGPPADAATGYDVPREQWTMPPIALLERPKQSVGRRAAMLALEAYLVLAIVLLAVKAVQLAGG
;
A
#
# COMPACT_ATOMS: atom_id res chain seq x y z
N GLU A 1 0.71 27.56 -26.99
CA GLU A 1 -0.67 27.69 -26.47
C GLU A 1 -1.79 27.38 -27.49
N HIS A 2 -1.52 27.31 -28.81
CA HIS A 2 -2.58 27.08 -29.82
C HIS A 2 -2.91 25.62 -30.17
N GLU A 3 -2.26 24.61 -29.57
CA GLU A 3 -2.45 23.19 -29.96
C GLU A 3 -3.36 22.36 -29.02
N GLU A 4 -3.78 22.90 -27.87
CA GLU A 4 -4.59 22.16 -26.90
C GLU A 4 -6.12 22.32 -27.08
N ALA A 5 -6.54 23.29 -27.89
CA ALA A 5 -7.94 23.72 -27.98
C ALA A 5 -8.88 22.79 -28.79
N HIS A 6 -8.36 21.80 -29.54
CA HIS A 6 -9.19 20.94 -30.41
C HIS A 6 -8.92 19.43 -30.30
N ARG A 7 -8.59 18.91 -29.11
CA ARG A 7 -8.76 17.46 -28.90
C ARG A 7 -10.23 17.15 -28.67
N SER A 8 -10.86 16.50 -29.65
CA SER A 8 -12.21 15.95 -29.49
C SER A 8 -12.29 15.10 -28.21
N THR A 9 -13.47 15.01 -27.59
CA THR A 9 -13.70 14.17 -26.40
C THR A 9 -13.20 12.73 -26.63
N ARG A 10 -13.30 12.23 -27.87
CA ARG A 10 -12.76 10.93 -28.29
C ARG A 10 -11.23 10.87 -28.18
N SER A 11 -10.51 11.91 -28.60
CA SER A 11 -9.06 11.98 -28.51
C SER A 11 -8.57 12.05 -27.06
N ARG A 12 -9.31 12.75 -26.17
CA ARG A 12 -9.03 12.79 -24.73
C ARG A 12 -9.29 11.44 -24.07
N LEU A 13 -10.37 10.76 -24.45
CA LEU A 13 -10.69 9.42 -23.95
C LEU A 13 -9.67 8.38 -24.41
N LEU A 14 -9.23 8.42 -25.67
CA LEU A 14 -8.17 7.54 -26.18
C LEU A 14 -6.84 7.77 -25.47
N ALA A 15 -6.50 9.04 -25.19
CA ALA A 15 -5.31 9.36 -24.40
C ALA A 15 -5.42 8.82 -22.97
N LEU A 16 -6.59 8.97 -22.32
CA LEU A 16 -6.83 8.39 -21.00
C LEU A 16 -6.69 6.87 -21.03
N LEU A 17 -7.30 6.17 -21.99
CA LEU A 17 -7.21 4.71 -22.12
C LEU A 17 -5.79 4.21 -22.41
N ALA A 18 -4.92 5.03 -23.02
CA ALA A 18 -3.53 4.66 -23.22
C ALA A 18 -2.67 4.83 -21.95
N ILE A 19 -3.03 5.80 -21.10
CA ILE A 19 -2.30 6.15 -19.89
C ILE A 19 -2.76 5.28 -18.72
N ILE A 20 -4.07 5.07 -18.57
CA ILE A 20 -4.70 4.29 -17.49
C ILE A 20 -4.00 2.95 -17.32
N GLY A 21 -3.66 2.61 -16.09
CA GLY A 21 -2.95 1.37 -15.79
C GLY A 21 -2.12 1.48 -14.52
N PRO A 22 -1.10 2.34 -14.43
CA PRO A 22 -0.22 2.35 -13.28
C PRO A 22 -0.97 2.66 -11.98
N GLY A 23 -1.80 3.69 -11.97
CA GLY A 23 -2.65 4.07 -10.85
C GLY A 23 -3.72 3.02 -10.54
N LEU A 24 -4.44 2.53 -11.54
CA LEU A 24 -5.47 1.53 -11.30
C LEU A 24 -4.90 0.18 -10.81
N ILE A 25 -3.82 -0.31 -11.42
CA ILE A 25 -3.20 -1.59 -11.07
C ILE A 25 -2.59 -1.53 -9.67
N VAL A 26 -1.90 -0.44 -9.30
CA VAL A 26 -1.33 -0.32 -7.95
C VAL A 26 -2.40 -0.26 -6.87
N MET A 27 -3.52 0.41 -7.15
CA MET A 27 -4.61 0.57 -6.19
C MET A 27 -5.40 -0.71 -6.02
N VAL A 28 -5.80 -1.36 -7.12
CA VAL A 28 -6.55 -2.63 -7.04
C VAL A 28 -5.66 -3.76 -6.53
N GLY A 29 -4.36 -3.72 -6.85
CA GLY A 29 -3.37 -4.65 -6.32
C GLY A 29 -3.17 -4.55 -4.80
N ASP A 30 -3.62 -3.46 -4.17
CA ASP A 30 -3.56 -3.28 -2.71
C ASP A 30 -4.73 -3.96 -1.98
N ASN A 31 -5.83 -4.22 -2.68
CA ASN A 31 -6.86 -5.15 -2.21
C ASN A 31 -6.40 -6.60 -2.45
N ASP A 32 -5.21 -6.91 -1.94
CA ASP A 32 -4.55 -8.21 -1.98
C ASP A 32 -5.18 -9.21 -0.99
N ALA A 33 -4.61 -10.41 -0.86
CA ALA A 33 -5.15 -11.41 0.06
C ALA A 33 -5.25 -10.91 1.51
N GLY A 34 -4.25 -10.13 1.94
CA GLY A 34 -4.22 -9.53 3.27
C GLY A 34 -5.28 -8.45 3.44
N GLY A 35 -5.54 -7.64 2.42
CA GLY A 35 -6.64 -6.69 2.39
C GLY A 35 -7.99 -7.38 2.52
N VAL A 36 -8.26 -8.39 1.69
CA VAL A 36 -9.51 -9.15 1.76
C VAL A 36 -9.73 -9.73 3.15
N ALA A 37 -8.70 -10.33 3.77
CA ALA A 37 -8.78 -10.85 5.13
C ALA A 37 -9.05 -9.75 6.17
N THR A 38 -8.33 -8.63 6.09
CA THR A 38 -8.39 -7.52 7.05
C THR A 38 -9.75 -6.81 7.01
N TYR A 39 -10.28 -6.52 5.82
CA TYR A 39 -11.60 -5.92 5.66
C TYR A 39 -12.70 -6.88 6.12
N SER A 40 -12.55 -8.18 5.83
CA SER A 40 -13.48 -9.20 6.29
C SER A 40 -13.51 -9.28 7.81
N GLN A 41 -12.34 -9.26 8.46
CA GLN A 41 -12.19 -9.21 9.91
C GLN A 41 -12.83 -7.96 10.50
N ALA A 42 -12.62 -6.79 9.88
CA ALA A 42 -13.21 -5.53 10.33
C ALA A 42 -14.74 -5.59 10.34
N GLY A 43 -15.36 -6.05 9.25
CA GLY A 43 -16.81 -6.22 9.20
C GLY A 43 -17.34 -7.30 10.15
N GLN A 44 -16.66 -8.45 10.24
CA GLN A 44 -17.10 -9.57 11.07
C GLN A 44 -16.99 -9.27 12.57
N ASN A 45 -15.97 -8.55 13.01
CA ASN A 45 -15.74 -8.29 14.44
C ASN A 45 -16.31 -6.95 14.91
N TYR A 46 -16.38 -5.95 14.04
CA TYR A 46 -16.75 -4.58 14.41
C TYR A 46 -17.97 -4.03 13.65
N GLY A 47 -18.59 -4.83 12.78
CA GLY A 47 -19.70 -4.38 11.95
C GLY A 47 -19.31 -3.21 11.04
N THR A 48 -20.20 -2.23 10.88
CA THR A 48 -19.92 -1.03 10.06
C THR A 48 -19.14 0.05 10.81
N SER A 49 -18.76 -0.17 12.07
CA SER A 49 -18.19 0.88 12.92
C SER A 49 -16.82 1.39 12.45
N LEU A 50 -16.05 0.59 11.70
CA LEU A 50 -14.72 0.98 11.20
C LEU A 50 -14.73 1.57 9.77
N LEU A 51 -15.88 1.75 9.12
CA LEU A 51 -15.96 2.26 7.74
C LEU A 51 -15.37 3.67 7.57
N TRP A 52 -15.45 4.52 8.60
CA TRP A 52 -14.86 5.86 8.59
C TRP A 52 -13.35 5.85 8.36
N VAL A 53 -12.65 4.78 8.74
CA VAL A 53 -11.21 4.62 8.51
C VAL A 53 -10.92 4.60 7.01
N LEU A 54 -11.73 3.87 6.22
CA LEU A 54 -11.59 3.82 4.76
C LEU A 54 -11.82 5.21 4.12
N LEU A 55 -12.76 5.99 4.64
CA LEU A 55 -12.99 7.36 4.15
C LEU A 55 -11.79 8.26 4.41
N LEU A 56 -11.15 8.14 5.58
CA LEU A 56 -9.93 8.88 5.89
C LEU A 56 -8.72 8.44 5.07
N LEU A 57 -8.72 7.22 4.55
CA LEU A 57 -7.63 6.72 3.70
C LEU A 57 -7.69 7.27 2.27
N VAL A 58 -8.84 7.75 1.79
CA VAL A 58 -8.97 8.40 0.46
C VAL A 58 -7.97 9.55 0.28
N PRO A 59 -7.94 10.60 1.15
CA PRO A 59 -6.94 11.67 1.01
C PRO A 59 -5.50 11.18 1.21
N VAL A 60 -5.27 10.17 2.07
CA VAL A 60 -3.94 9.58 2.28
C VAL A 60 -3.41 8.97 0.99
N LEU A 61 -4.23 8.13 0.36
CA LEU A 61 -3.97 7.52 -0.93
C LEU A 61 -3.67 8.56 -2.01
N ILE A 62 -4.57 9.52 -2.19
CA ILE A 62 -4.44 10.51 -3.27
C ILE A 62 -3.17 11.35 -3.10
N VAL A 63 -2.86 11.80 -1.89
CA VAL A 63 -1.68 12.65 -1.63
C VAL A 63 -0.39 11.86 -1.87
N ASN A 64 -0.28 10.66 -1.30
CA ASN A 64 0.91 9.84 -1.47
C ASN A 64 1.12 9.44 -2.92
N GLN A 65 0.08 8.95 -3.59
CA GLN A 65 0.22 8.46 -4.95
C GLN A 65 0.37 9.59 -5.96
N GLU A 66 -0.21 10.77 -5.72
CA GLU A 66 0.07 11.94 -6.55
C GLU A 66 1.53 12.41 -6.46
N MET A 67 2.15 12.33 -5.27
CA MET A 67 3.59 12.58 -5.10
C MET A 67 4.43 11.57 -5.89
N VAL A 68 4.07 10.28 -5.83
CA VAL A 68 4.72 9.21 -6.61
C VAL A 68 4.59 9.46 -8.12
N VAL A 69 3.41 9.87 -8.58
CA VAL A 69 3.15 10.20 -9.98
C VAL A 69 4.07 11.31 -10.48
N ARG A 70 4.17 12.41 -9.71
CA ARG A 70 5.08 13.51 -10.05
C ARG A 70 6.53 13.05 -10.07
N LEU A 71 6.94 12.29 -9.05
CA LEU A 71 8.31 11.82 -8.95
C LEU A 71 8.69 10.93 -10.13
N GLY A 72 7.84 9.97 -10.53
CA GLY A 72 8.08 9.10 -11.68
C GLY A 72 8.11 9.86 -13.01
N ALA A 73 7.09 10.69 -13.28
CA ALA A 73 6.95 11.38 -14.56
C ALA A 73 8.01 12.47 -14.80
N VAL A 74 8.48 13.12 -13.73
CA VAL A 74 9.45 14.22 -13.82
C VAL A 74 10.89 13.73 -13.79
N THR A 75 11.19 12.72 -12.97
CA THR A 75 12.59 12.27 -12.80
C THR A 75 13.00 11.21 -13.81
N GLY A 76 12.07 10.33 -14.24
CA GLY A 76 12.42 9.18 -15.06
C GLY A 76 13.36 8.18 -14.37
N VAL A 77 13.55 8.29 -13.06
CA VAL A 77 14.45 7.46 -12.25
C VAL A 77 13.65 6.76 -11.16
N GLY A 78 13.91 5.48 -10.92
CA GLY A 78 13.19 4.70 -9.92
C GLY A 78 13.46 5.14 -8.48
N HIS A 79 12.53 4.79 -7.59
CA HIS A 79 12.45 5.35 -6.24
C HIS A 79 13.70 5.02 -5.40
N ALA A 80 14.11 3.75 -5.40
CA ALA A 80 15.27 3.29 -4.63
C ALA A 80 16.55 4.00 -5.09
N ARG A 81 16.71 4.20 -6.40
CA ARG A 81 17.88 4.88 -6.96
C ARG A 81 17.93 6.35 -6.56
N LEU A 82 16.80 7.04 -6.54
CA LEU A 82 16.73 8.42 -6.04
C LEU A 82 17.14 8.49 -4.56
N ILE A 83 16.71 7.54 -3.74
CA ILE A 83 17.10 7.49 -2.32
C ILE A 83 18.62 7.31 -2.19
N VAL A 84 19.20 6.33 -2.89
CA VAL A 84 20.65 6.06 -2.86
C VAL A 84 21.45 7.30 -3.29
N GLU A 85 21.03 7.96 -4.37
CA GLU A 85 21.79 9.08 -4.93
C GLU A 85 21.66 10.35 -4.09
N ARG A 86 20.45 10.66 -3.58
CA ARG A 86 20.19 11.89 -2.80
C ARG A 86 20.55 11.77 -1.33
N PHE A 87 20.35 10.60 -0.70
CA PHE A 87 20.55 10.42 0.74
C PHE A 87 21.81 9.62 1.07
N GLY A 88 22.34 8.87 0.11
CA GLY A 88 23.53 8.04 0.27
C GLY A 88 23.20 6.55 0.41
N ARG A 89 24.25 5.73 0.30
CA ARG A 89 24.12 4.26 0.20
C ARG A 89 23.46 3.62 1.42
N PHE A 90 23.72 4.13 2.63
CA PHE A 90 23.15 3.58 3.86
C PHE A 90 21.60 3.61 3.82
N TRP A 91 21.02 4.80 3.62
CA TRP A 91 19.58 5.00 3.58
C TRP A 91 18.91 4.30 2.39
N GLY A 92 19.59 4.26 1.25
CA GLY A 92 19.09 3.52 0.08
C GLY A 92 19.00 2.03 0.32
N TRP A 93 20.05 1.41 0.87
CA TRP A 93 20.03 -0.02 1.22
C TRP A 93 19.04 -0.34 2.33
N PHE A 94 18.92 0.53 3.34
CA PHE A 94 17.93 0.39 4.40
C PHE A 94 16.50 0.34 3.84
N SER A 95 16.11 1.34 3.04
CA SER A 95 14.78 1.40 2.43
C SER A 95 14.47 0.20 1.54
N VAL A 96 15.48 -0.31 0.81
CA VAL A 96 15.32 -1.48 -0.05
C VAL A 96 15.21 -2.77 0.77
N ILE A 97 16.02 -2.96 1.81
CA ILE A 97 15.92 -4.12 2.70
C ILE A 97 14.55 -4.16 3.37
N ASP A 98 14.06 -3.03 3.87
CA ASP A 98 12.73 -2.91 4.47
C ASP A 98 11.63 -3.35 3.49
N LEU A 99 11.71 -2.87 2.25
CA LEU A 99 10.79 -3.26 1.18
C LEU A 99 10.88 -4.76 0.88
N PHE A 100 12.09 -5.32 0.80
CA PHE A 100 12.29 -6.75 0.53
C PHE A 100 11.68 -7.63 1.63
N VAL A 101 11.89 -7.26 2.90
CA VAL A 101 11.31 -7.97 4.04
C VAL A 101 9.79 -7.89 4.00
N LEU A 102 9.23 -6.70 3.79
CA LEU A 102 7.77 -6.54 3.69
C LEU A 102 7.20 -7.32 2.50
N ASN A 103 7.82 -7.24 1.33
CA ASN A 103 7.35 -7.96 0.14
C ASN A 103 7.41 -9.47 0.36
N PHE A 104 8.47 -10.01 0.97
CA PHE A 104 8.54 -11.43 1.32
C PHE A 104 7.37 -11.84 2.23
N LEU A 105 7.11 -11.07 3.29
CA LEU A 105 6.02 -11.33 4.22
C LEU A 105 4.64 -11.16 3.56
N THR A 106 4.50 -10.23 2.63
CA THR A 106 3.25 -10.05 1.89
C THR A 106 3.04 -11.20 0.90
N VAL A 107 4.09 -11.72 0.25
CA VAL A 107 3.98 -12.95 -0.56
C VAL A 107 3.55 -14.15 0.30
N VAL A 108 3.93 -14.21 1.58
CA VAL A 108 3.36 -15.20 2.52
C VAL A 108 1.84 -15.02 2.63
N THR A 109 1.34 -13.79 2.79
CA THR A 109 -0.12 -13.54 2.87
C THR A 109 -0.83 -13.86 1.57
N GLU A 110 -0.21 -13.64 0.43
CA GLU A 110 -0.77 -14.03 -0.87
C GLU A 110 -0.91 -15.56 -0.98
N PHE A 111 0.09 -16.33 -0.54
CA PHE A 111 -0.02 -17.79 -0.50
C PHE A 111 -0.99 -18.29 0.56
N ILE A 112 -1.16 -17.57 1.67
CA ILE A 112 -2.25 -17.84 2.62
C ILE A 112 -3.60 -17.68 1.92
N GLY A 113 -3.80 -16.59 1.18
CA GLY A 113 -5.03 -16.35 0.42
C GLY A 113 -5.31 -17.44 -0.61
N VAL A 114 -4.29 -17.86 -1.38
CA VAL A 114 -4.39 -19.00 -2.32
C VAL A 114 -4.80 -20.28 -1.58
N SER A 115 -4.13 -20.59 -0.47
CA SER A 115 -4.37 -21.79 0.33
C SER A 115 -5.80 -21.83 0.87
N LEU A 116 -6.28 -20.73 1.45
CA LEU A 116 -7.63 -20.61 2.02
C LEU A 116 -8.71 -20.63 0.92
N ALA A 117 -8.50 -19.91 -0.18
CA ALA A 117 -9.46 -19.85 -1.27
C ALA A 117 -9.60 -21.19 -2.00
N LEU A 118 -8.50 -21.86 -2.34
CA LEU A 118 -8.53 -23.17 -2.98
C LEU A 118 -8.93 -24.28 -2.00
N GLY A 119 -8.61 -24.12 -0.71
CA GLY A 119 -9.10 -24.97 0.37
C GLY A 119 -10.63 -24.99 0.48
N TYR A 120 -11.29 -23.84 0.27
CA TYR A 120 -12.76 -23.77 0.17
C TYR A 120 -13.33 -24.65 -0.95
N PHE A 121 -12.60 -24.79 -2.07
CA PHE A 121 -12.97 -25.70 -3.17
C PHE A 121 -12.51 -27.15 -2.97
N GLY A 122 -11.95 -27.49 -1.81
CA GLY A 122 -11.48 -28.84 -1.47
C GLY A 122 -10.07 -29.17 -1.98
N VAL A 123 -9.31 -28.19 -2.47
CA VAL A 123 -7.93 -28.40 -2.90
C VAL A 123 -6.99 -28.24 -1.70
N SER A 124 -6.13 -29.25 -1.48
CA SER A 124 -5.16 -29.22 -0.39
C SER A 124 -4.12 -28.12 -0.56
N GLN A 125 -3.74 -27.47 0.54
CA GLN A 125 -2.67 -26.46 0.59
C GLN A 125 -1.33 -26.98 0.03
N TYR A 126 -1.04 -28.27 0.22
CA TYR A 126 0.17 -28.94 -0.29
C TYR A 126 0.21 -29.07 -1.81
N ILE A 127 -0.91 -28.81 -2.49
CA ILE A 127 -1.03 -28.81 -3.96
C ILE A 127 -1.18 -27.37 -4.45
N ALA A 128 -2.09 -26.62 -3.82
CA ALA A 128 -2.42 -25.24 -4.18
C ALA A 128 -1.20 -24.31 -4.15
N VAL A 129 -0.45 -24.30 -3.03
CA VAL A 129 0.65 -23.37 -2.81
C VAL A 129 1.84 -23.65 -3.76
N PRO A 130 2.32 -24.91 -3.94
CA PRO A 130 3.40 -25.17 -4.90
C PRO A 130 3.02 -24.84 -6.36
N ILE A 131 1.78 -25.08 -6.77
CA ILE A 131 1.32 -24.73 -8.12
C ILE A 131 1.32 -23.20 -8.29
N ALA A 132 0.80 -22.45 -7.31
CA ALA A 132 0.82 -21.00 -7.36
C ALA A 132 2.24 -20.43 -7.37
N ALA A 133 3.15 -21.00 -6.57
CA ALA A 133 4.57 -20.65 -6.57
C ALA A 133 5.21 -20.89 -7.95
N ALA A 134 4.99 -22.06 -8.54
CA ALA A 134 5.50 -22.38 -9.89
C ALA A 134 4.91 -21.45 -10.96
N ALA A 135 3.62 -21.13 -10.88
CA ALA A 135 2.97 -20.20 -11.79
C ALA A 135 3.55 -18.79 -11.67
N LEU A 136 3.78 -18.29 -10.45
CA LEU A 136 4.37 -16.98 -10.21
C LEU A 136 5.80 -16.88 -10.76
N ILE A 137 6.63 -17.90 -10.51
CA ILE A 137 7.98 -17.99 -11.09
C ILE A 137 7.91 -18.00 -12.63
N GLY A 138 7.00 -18.79 -13.21
CA GLY A 138 6.82 -18.89 -14.66
C GLY A 138 6.38 -17.57 -15.31
N ILE A 139 5.43 -16.85 -14.70
CA ILE A 139 4.97 -15.54 -15.18
C ILE A 139 6.12 -14.53 -15.13
N THR A 140 6.88 -14.52 -14.03
CA THR A 140 8.03 -13.62 -13.87
C THR A 140 9.10 -13.88 -14.92
N ALA A 141 9.39 -15.16 -15.19
CA ALA A 141 10.37 -15.57 -16.19
C ALA A 141 9.97 -15.25 -17.64
N SER A 142 8.68 -14.99 -17.91
CA SER A 142 8.21 -14.67 -19.26
C SER A 142 8.65 -13.28 -19.75
N GLY A 143 9.04 -12.38 -18.84
CA GLY A 143 9.76 -11.13 -19.12
C GLY A 143 9.02 -10.06 -19.96
N SER A 144 7.73 -10.22 -20.26
CA SER A 144 6.99 -9.25 -21.07
C SER A 144 6.09 -8.36 -20.21
N PHE A 145 6.54 -7.13 -19.97
CA PHE A 145 5.76 -6.12 -19.22
C PHE A 145 4.37 -5.89 -19.82
N ARG A 146 4.24 -5.84 -21.16
CA ARG A 146 2.93 -5.61 -21.81
C ARG A 146 1.96 -6.77 -21.61
N VAL A 147 2.46 -8.00 -21.57
CA VAL A 147 1.63 -9.19 -21.31
C VAL A 147 1.22 -9.21 -19.85
N TRP A 148 2.14 -8.88 -18.95
CA TRP A 148 1.86 -8.76 -17.53
C TRP A 148 0.78 -7.71 -17.26
N GLU A 149 0.96 -6.48 -17.78
CA GLU A 149 0.01 -5.38 -17.58
C GLU A 149 -1.40 -5.73 -18.08
N ARG A 150 -1.50 -6.31 -19.29
CA ARG A 150 -2.78 -6.79 -19.83
C ARG A 150 -3.41 -7.89 -18.98
N SER A 151 -2.60 -8.76 -18.41
CA SER A 151 -3.08 -9.81 -17.50
C SER A 151 -3.60 -9.21 -16.19
N MET A 152 -2.97 -8.16 -15.67
CA MET A 152 -3.45 -7.45 -14.48
C MET A 152 -4.86 -6.87 -14.68
N PHE A 153 -5.17 -6.35 -15.87
CA PHE A 153 -6.53 -5.87 -16.15
C PHE A 153 -7.61 -6.97 -16.07
N VAL A 154 -7.26 -8.23 -16.33
CA VAL A 154 -8.17 -9.37 -16.13
C VAL A 154 -8.47 -9.55 -14.63
N PHE A 155 -7.44 -9.50 -13.78
CA PHE A 155 -7.60 -9.61 -12.33
C PHE A 155 -8.31 -8.39 -11.72
N VAL A 156 -8.04 -7.20 -12.25
CA VAL A 156 -8.80 -5.98 -11.92
C VAL A 156 -10.28 -6.19 -12.22
N PHE A 157 -10.60 -6.69 -13.42
CA PHE A 157 -11.99 -6.93 -13.80
C PHE A 157 -12.63 -8.00 -12.92
N ALA A 158 -11.90 -9.08 -12.60
CA ALA A 158 -12.37 -10.11 -11.70
C ALA A 158 -12.58 -9.59 -10.25
N ASN A 159 -11.93 -8.51 -9.84
CA ASN A 159 -12.20 -7.85 -8.55
C ASN A 159 -13.66 -7.35 -8.46
N LEU A 160 -14.30 -7.04 -9.60
CA LEU A 160 -15.71 -6.67 -9.66
C LEU A 160 -16.67 -7.77 -9.17
N LEU A 161 -16.20 -9.00 -8.96
CA LEU A 161 -16.96 -10.06 -8.26
C LEU A 161 -17.36 -9.67 -6.83
N VAL A 162 -16.71 -8.66 -6.24
CA VAL A 162 -17.15 -8.07 -4.96
C VAL A 162 -18.53 -7.42 -5.06
N VAL A 163 -18.94 -6.92 -6.24
CA VAL A 163 -20.21 -6.24 -6.46
C VAL A 163 -21.42 -7.18 -6.28
N PRO A 164 -21.53 -8.32 -6.99
CA PRO A 164 -22.62 -9.26 -6.73
C PRO A 164 -22.58 -9.81 -5.30
N LEU A 165 -21.38 -10.04 -4.74
CA LEU A 165 -21.23 -10.45 -3.34
C LEU A 165 -21.80 -9.41 -2.36
N PHE A 166 -21.55 -8.13 -2.61
CA PHE A 166 -22.10 -7.02 -1.82
C PHE A 166 -23.63 -7.06 -1.78
N PHE A 167 -24.28 -7.23 -2.93
CA PHE A 167 -25.75 -7.29 -2.98
C PHE A 167 -26.31 -8.56 -2.32
N LEU A 168 -25.63 -9.70 -2.42
CA LEU A 168 -25.99 -10.91 -1.67
C LEU A 168 -25.89 -10.72 -0.15
N GLY A 169 -25.04 -9.82 0.32
CA GLY A 169 -24.94 -9.40 1.72
C GLY A 169 -26.16 -8.64 2.26
N HIS A 170 -27.15 -8.32 1.43
CA HIS A 170 -28.34 -7.53 1.79
C HIS A 170 -28.00 -6.24 2.57
N PRO A 171 -27.18 -5.36 1.97
CA PRO A 171 -26.63 -4.20 2.65
C PRO A 171 -27.73 -3.20 3.00
N ARG A 172 -27.67 -2.63 4.21
CA ARG A 172 -28.60 -1.58 4.64
C ARG A 172 -27.92 -0.22 4.53
N PRO A 173 -28.46 0.74 3.74
CA PRO A 173 -27.80 2.03 3.52
C PRO A 173 -27.59 2.85 4.81
N GLY A 174 -28.55 2.82 5.74
CA GLY A 174 -28.48 3.61 6.98
C GLY A 174 -27.22 3.34 7.81
N PRO A 175 -26.97 2.08 8.25
CA PRO A 175 -25.76 1.74 9.00
C PRO A 175 -24.44 1.94 8.24
N ILE A 176 -24.46 1.83 6.90
CA ILE A 176 -23.27 2.09 6.05
C ILE A 176 -22.94 3.58 6.10
N LEU A 177 -23.91 4.45 5.83
CA LEU A 177 -23.73 5.90 5.85
C LEU A 177 -23.32 6.37 7.25
N HIS A 178 -23.96 5.86 8.30
CA HIS A 178 -23.56 6.15 9.67
C HIS A 178 -22.12 5.71 9.94
N GLY A 179 -21.72 4.50 9.52
CA GLY A 179 -20.37 3.98 9.70
C GLY A 179 -19.28 4.79 9.00
N PHE A 180 -19.59 5.40 7.85
CA PHE A 180 -18.63 6.26 7.13
C PHE A 180 -18.43 7.63 7.77
N PHE A 181 -19.50 8.24 8.28
CA PHE A 181 -19.46 9.65 8.73
C PHE A 181 -19.40 9.83 10.24
N VAL A 182 -19.73 8.80 11.01
CA VAL A 182 -19.71 8.85 12.48
C VAL A 182 -18.61 7.91 12.99
N PRO A 183 -17.46 8.46 13.41
CA PRO A 183 -16.38 7.65 13.96
C PRO A 183 -16.85 6.87 15.19
N GLY A 184 -16.62 5.56 15.16
CA GLY A 184 -16.94 4.66 16.25
C GLY A 184 -16.06 3.43 16.23
N ILE A 185 -15.95 2.75 17.37
CA ILE A 185 -15.31 1.44 17.48
C ILE A 185 -16.23 0.58 18.34
N LEU A 186 -16.88 -0.40 17.74
CA LEU A 186 -17.71 -1.34 18.48
C LEU A 186 -16.85 -2.09 19.51
N GLY A 187 -17.26 -2.09 20.78
CA GLY A 187 -16.45 -2.66 21.87
C GLY A 187 -15.34 -1.72 22.40
N GLY A 188 -15.25 -0.48 21.90
CA GLY A 188 -14.33 0.55 22.37
C GLY A 188 -12.90 0.42 21.84
N ALA A 189 -12.11 1.47 22.04
CA ALA A 189 -10.71 1.50 21.64
C ALA A 189 -9.86 0.60 22.55
N ASN A 190 -9.42 -0.52 21.99
CA ASN A 190 -8.50 -1.48 22.63
C ASN A 190 -7.35 -1.83 21.66
N SER A 191 -6.31 -2.52 22.15
CA SER A 191 -5.12 -2.83 21.35
C SER A 191 -5.42 -3.63 20.09
N THR A 192 -6.42 -4.51 20.12
CA THR A 192 -6.84 -5.31 18.96
C THR A 192 -7.52 -4.44 17.90
N SER A 193 -8.37 -3.50 18.32
CA SER A 193 -9.00 -2.55 17.40
C SER A 193 -7.98 -1.59 16.77
N VAL A 194 -6.99 -1.13 17.53
CA VAL A 194 -5.90 -0.28 17.01
C VAL A 194 -5.03 -1.06 16.04
N LEU A 195 -4.65 -2.30 16.38
CA LEU A 195 -3.91 -3.19 15.49
C LEU A 195 -4.66 -3.38 14.17
N LEU A 196 -5.99 -3.59 14.23
CA LEU A 196 -6.80 -3.76 13.03
C LEU A 196 -6.92 -2.47 12.22
N ILE A 197 -7.05 -1.30 12.87
CA ILE A 197 -7.03 0.00 12.16
C ILE A 197 -5.70 0.20 11.44
N ILE A 198 -4.58 -0.11 12.09
CA ILE A 198 -3.24 -0.03 11.47
C ILE A 198 -3.10 -1.03 10.33
N ALA A 199 -3.68 -2.24 10.48
CA ALA A 199 -3.71 -3.21 9.39
C ALA A 199 -4.55 -2.72 8.20
N ILE A 200 -5.73 -2.12 8.44
CA ILE A 200 -6.57 -1.50 7.38
C ILE A 200 -5.77 -0.39 6.66
N VAL A 201 -5.06 0.45 7.42
CA VAL A 201 -4.18 1.47 6.86
C VAL A 201 -3.06 0.84 6.03
N GLY A 202 -2.39 -0.17 6.55
CA GLY A 202 -1.23 -0.81 5.93
C GLY A 202 -1.55 -1.55 4.63
N THR A 203 -2.72 -2.17 4.55
CA THR A 203 -3.21 -2.80 3.32
C THR A 203 -3.77 -1.81 2.30
N THR A 204 -4.01 -0.55 2.70
CA THR A 204 -4.54 0.49 1.79
C THR A 204 -3.46 1.44 1.31
N VAL A 205 -2.36 1.58 2.05
CA VAL A 205 -1.16 2.26 1.56
C VAL A 205 0.07 1.48 2.01
N ALA A 206 0.62 0.72 1.10
CA ALA A 206 1.80 -0.09 1.35
C ALA A 206 3.07 0.54 0.75
N PRO A 207 4.23 0.44 1.42
CA PRO A 207 5.50 0.93 0.90
C PRO A 207 5.80 0.47 -0.53
N TRP A 208 5.48 -0.78 -0.89
CA TRP A 208 5.74 -1.33 -2.21
C TRP A 208 5.04 -0.57 -3.34
N GLN A 209 3.86 -0.01 -3.08
CA GLN A 209 3.10 0.76 -4.07
C GLN A 209 3.90 1.97 -4.56
N LEU A 210 4.66 2.63 -3.67
CA LEU A 210 5.45 3.81 -4.00
C LEU A 210 6.53 3.47 -5.03
N PHE A 211 7.20 2.33 -4.85
CA PHE A 211 8.23 1.85 -5.78
C PHE A 211 7.60 1.35 -7.07
N PHE A 212 6.51 0.59 -6.96
CA PHE A 212 5.83 -0.03 -8.09
C PHE A 212 5.22 1.01 -9.03
N GLN A 213 4.38 1.92 -8.53
CA GLN A 213 3.71 2.90 -9.37
C GLN A 213 4.72 3.83 -10.04
N GLN A 214 5.75 4.29 -9.31
CA GLN A 214 6.80 5.12 -9.89
C GLN A 214 7.49 4.43 -11.07
N SER A 215 7.88 3.17 -10.88
CA SER A 215 8.60 2.39 -11.89
C SER A 215 7.72 2.08 -13.10
N ASN A 216 6.43 1.81 -12.86
CA ASN A 216 5.44 1.56 -13.91
C ASN A 216 5.20 2.83 -14.77
N ILE A 217 5.15 4.01 -14.15
CA ILE A 217 5.08 5.31 -14.85
C ILE A 217 6.30 5.52 -15.75
N ILE A 218 7.49 5.15 -15.27
CA ILE A 218 8.74 5.23 -16.04
C ILE A 218 8.73 4.25 -17.22
N ASP A 219 8.32 3.00 -17.00
CA ASP A 219 8.25 1.97 -18.04
C ASP A 219 7.20 2.31 -19.13
N LYS A 220 6.07 2.92 -18.75
CA LYS A 220 5.10 3.50 -19.68
C LYS A 220 5.58 4.79 -20.37
N ARG A 221 6.70 5.35 -19.92
CA ARG A 221 7.29 6.60 -20.43
C ARG A 221 6.32 7.78 -20.34
N ILE A 222 5.58 7.84 -19.23
CA ILE A 222 4.67 8.96 -18.95
C ILE A 222 5.52 10.18 -18.63
N THR A 223 5.35 11.24 -19.41
CA THR A 223 6.06 12.51 -19.25
C THR A 223 5.23 13.52 -18.44
N PRO A 224 5.82 14.64 -17.97
CA PRO A 224 5.10 15.60 -17.12
C PRO A 224 3.85 16.20 -17.76
N ARG A 225 3.80 16.26 -19.10
CA ARG A 225 2.62 16.65 -19.89
C ARG A 225 1.37 15.81 -19.59
N TRP A 226 1.53 14.57 -19.19
CA TRP A 226 0.45 13.61 -19.01
C TRP A 226 0.06 13.38 -17.54
N ILE A 227 0.72 14.08 -16.60
CA ILE A 227 0.48 13.93 -15.15
C ILE A 227 -1.00 14.07 -14.78
N ASN A 228 -1.77 14.95 -15.44
CA ASN A 228 -3.19 15.11 -15.10
C ASN A 228 -4.04 13.88 -15.45
N TYR A 229 -3.69 13.14 -16.49
CA TYR A 229 -4.38 11.88 -16.81
C TYR A 229 -3.99 10.79 -15.82
N GLU A 230 -2.72 10.74 -15.40
CA GLU A 230 -2.25 9.79 -14.41
C GLU A 230 -2.80 10.08 -13.00
N ARG A 231 -3.01 11.36 -12.66
CA ARG A 231 -3.75 11.77 -11.45
C ARG A 231 -5.19 11.27 -11.48
N LEU A 232 -5.85 11.32 -12.64
CA LEU A 232 -7.20 10.79 -12.80
C LEU A 232 -7.20 9.26 -12.67
N ASP A 233 -6.22 8.56 -13.26
CA ASP A 233 -6.04 7.11 -13.10
C ASP A 233 -5.89 6.73 -11.62
N THR A 234 -5.01 7.43 -10.91
CA THR A 234 -4.80 7.27 -9.46
C THR A 234 -6.09 7.52 -8.67
N TRP A 235 -6.86 8.56 -9.02
CA TRP A 235 -8.14 8.85 -8.37
C TRP A 235 -9.18 7.75 -8.61
N ILE A 236 -9.30 7.25 -9.85
CA ILE A 236 -10.22 6.16 -10.18
C ILE A 236 -9.81 4.91 -9.39
N GLY A 237 -8.53 4.58 -9.37
CA GLY A 237 -8.00 3.47 -8.58
C GLY A 237 -8.32 3.61 -7.08
N ALA A 238 -8.10 4.80 -6.51
CA ALA A 238 -8.40 5.09 -5.10
C ALA A 238 -9.89 4.92 -4.76
N VAL A 239 -10.80 5.28 -5.68
CA VAL A 239 -12.24 5.05 -5.48
C VAL A 239 -12.57 3.56 -5.57
N VAL A 240 -12.03 2.85 -6.56
CA VAL A 240 -12.28 1.41 -6.73
C VAL A 240 -11.80 0.61 -5.52
N VAL A 241 -10.59 0.88 -5.03
CA VAL A 241 -10.01 0.16 -3.89
C VAL A 241 -10.83 0.39 -2.61
N VAL A 242 -11.19 1.63 -2.30
CA VAL A 242 -11.96 1.99 -1.10
C VAL A 242 -13.39 1.46 -1.16
N VAL A 243 -14.05 1.54 -2.32
CA VAL A 243 -15.40 0.97 -2.50
C VAL A 243 -15.36 -0.55 -2.38
N GLY A 244 -14.35 -1.22 -2.95
CA GLY A 244 -14.16 -2.67 -2.82
C GLY A 244 -13.92 -3.09 -1.37
N ALA A 245 -13.04 -2.37 -0.66
CA ALA A 245 -12.77 -2.59 0.77
C ALA A 245 -14.04 -2.41 1.62
N ALA A 246 -14.78 -1.33 1.39
CA ALA A 246 -16.04 -1.06 2.09
C ALA A 246 -17.10 -2.11 1.79
N ALA A 247 -17.18 -2.59 0.54
CA ALA A 247 -18.08 -3.66 0.15
C ALA A 247 -17.78 -4.96 0.91
N LEU A 248 -16.51 -5.36 1.00
CA LEU A 248 -16.08 -6.54 1.78
C LEU A 248 -16.42 -6.40 3.27
N MET A 249 -16.11 -5.25 3.88
CA MET A 249 -16.49 -4.97 5.27
C MET A 249 -18.01 -5.05 5.46
N CYS A 250 -18.79 -4.49 4.54
CA CYS A 250 -20.24 -4.51 4.63
C CYS A 250 -20.79 -5.93 4.49
N VAL A 251 -20.26 -6.73 3.56
CA VAL A 251 -20.70 -8.12 3.37
C VAL A 251 -20.56 -8.91 4.66
N THR A 252 -19.39 -8.88 5.30
CA THR A 252 -19.19 -9.65 6.54
C THR A 252 -19.96 -9.03 7.71
N ALA A 253 -20.08 -7.70 7.76
CA ALA A 253 -20.87 -7.02 8.79
C ALA A 253 -22.36 -7.40 8.73
N PHE A 254 -22.99 -7.38 7.56
CA PHE A 254 -24.43 -7.64 7.43
C PHE A 254 -24.77 -9.12 7.40
N ALA A 255 -23.95 -9.93 6.72
CA ALA A 255 -24.21 -11.37 6.58
C ALA A 255 -24.02 -12.13 7.90
N LEU A 256 -23.04 -11.71 8.70
CA LEU A 256 -22.65 -12.42 9.92
C LEU A 256 -23.24 -11.80 11.18
N ALA A 257 -23.77 -10.57 11.12
CA ALA A 257 -24.43 -9.94 12.26
C ALA A 257 -25.56 -10.81 12.84
N GLY A 258 -25.57 -10.97 14.17
CA GLY A 258 -26.56 -11.78 14.88
C GLY A 258 -26.37 -13.29 14.75
N THR A 259 -25.30 -13.74 14.08
CA THR A 259 -24.92 -15.17 14.00
C THR A 259 -23.80 -15.49 14.99
N ARG A 260 -23.53 -16.79 15.22
CA ARG A 260 -22.40 -17.25 16.04
C ARG A 260 -21.02 -16.84 15.51
N TYR A 261 -20.93 -16.44 14.24
CA TYR A 261 -19.67 -16.08 13.58
C TYR A 261 -19.25 -14.63 13.88
N PHE A 262 -20.18 -13.76 14.27
CA PHE A 262 -19.87 -12.37 14.60
C PHE A 262 -18.91 -12.28 15.79
N GLY A 263 -17.86 -11.46 15.67
CA GLY A 263 -16.83 -11.31 16.70
C GLY A 263 -15.78 -12.44 16.76
N ASN A 264 -15.99 -13.53 16.02
CA ASN A 264 -15.16 -14.74 16.07
C ASN A 264 -14.37 -14.96 14.76
N PHE A 265 -13.79 -13.90 14.19
CA PHE A 265 -12.92 -14.04 13.01
C PHE A 265 -11.66 -14.85 13.35
N THR A 266 -11.39 -15.87 12.54
CA THR A 266 -10.14 -16.65 12.59
C THR A 266 -9.28 -16.38 11.37
N ASP A 267 -9.83 -16.54 10.17
CA ASP A 267 -9.19 -16.30 8.89
C ASP A 267 -10.22 -16.10 7.76
N ALA A 268 -9.73 -15.76 6.57
CA ALA A 268 -10.57 -15.50 5.40
C ALA A 268 -11.28 -16.78 4.86
N GLY A 269 -10.69 -17.97 5.03
CA GLY A 269 -11.31 -19.23 4.60
C GLY A 269 -12.52 -19.58 5.48
N ALA A 270 -12.39 -19.40 6.79
CA ALA A 270 -13.50 -19.53 7.73
C ALA A 270 -14.61 -18.50 7.46
N THR A 271 -14.23 -17.28 7.03
CA THR A 271 -15.20 -16.28 6.57
C THR A 271 -15.98 -16.76 5.35
N ALA A 272 -15.31 -17.36 4.35
CA ALA A 272 -15.96 -17.92 3.17
C ALA A 272 -17.00 -18.99 3.53
N GLU A 273 -16.65 -19.89 4.45
CA GLU A 273 -17.58 -20.94 4.93
C GLU A 273 -18.73 -20.34 5.78
N ALA A 274 -18.45 -19.32 6.60
CA ALA A 274 -19.48 -18.60 7.34
C ALA A 274 -20.49 -17.92 6.39
N LEU A 275 -20.02 -17.29 5.31
CA LEU A 275 -20.86 -16.71 4.26
C LEU A 275 -21.66 -17.79 3.52
N ARG A 276 -21.06 -18.95 3.25
CA ARG A 276 -21.78 -20.10 2.69
C ARG A 276 -22.92 -20.57 3.59
N HIS A 277 -22.70 -20.66 4.89
CA HIS A 277 -23.73 -21.11 5.83
C HIS A 277 -24.86 -20.09 6.03
N THR A 278 -24.59 -18.80 5.89
CA THR A 278 -25.55 -17.72 6.17
C THR A 278 -26.32 -17.27 4.93
N LEU A 279 -25.62 -17.13 3.80
CA LEU A 279 -26.18 -16.60 2.54
C LEU A 279 -26.27 -17.63 1.41
N GLY A 280 -25.71 -18.83 1.62
CA GLY A 280 -25.70 -19.91 0.64
C GLY A 280 -24.40 -20.02 -0.17
N ALA A 281 -24.29 -21.12 -0.93
CA ALA A 281 -23.06 -21.51 -1.63
C ALA A 281 -22.52 -20.47 -2.62
N ALA A 282 -23.40 -19.64 -3.20
CA ALA A 282 -22.99 -18.57 -4.10
C ALA A 282 -22.13 -17.51 -3.39
N ALA A 283 -22.50 -17.09 -2.18
CA ALA A 283 -21.78 -16.07 -1.43
C ALA A 283 -20.38 -16.54 -1.01
N GLY A 284 -20.28 -17.76 -0.47
CA GLY A 284 -18.98 -18.35 -0.13
C GLY A 284 -18.09 -18.54 -1.36
N THR A 285 -18.66 -18.96 -2.49
CA THR A 285 -17.93 -19.10 -3.76
C THR A 285 -17.41 -17.76 -4.28
N PHE A 286 -18.26 -16.71 -4.31
CA PHE A 286 -17.80 -15.39 -4.74
C PHE A 286 -16.70 -14.84 -3.83
N PHE A 287 -16.84 -15.02 -2.51
CA PHE A 287 -15.81 -14.60 -1.56
C PHE A 287 -14.49 -15.34 -1.80
N ALA A 288 -14.52 -16.67 -1.96
CA ALA A 288 -13.32 -17.46 -2.24
C ALA A 288 -12.67 -17.06 -3.58
N LEU A 289 -13.47 -16.77 -4.62
CA LEU A 289 -12.94 -16.27 -5.90
C LEU A 289 -12.32 -14.87 -5.77
N VAL A 290 -12.94 -13.97 -5.00
CA VAL A 290 -12.37 -12.64 -4.71
C VAL A 290 -11.05 -12.78 -3.97
N LEU A 291 -10.97 -13.64 -2.95
CA LEU A 291 -9.74 -13.91 -2.20
C LEU A 291 -8.65 -14.51 -3.09
N LEU A 292 -8.99 -15.49 -3.95
CA LEU A 292 -8.04 -16.07 -4.90
C LEU A 292 -7.52 -15.02 -5.89
N ASN A 293 -8.43 -14.22 -6.44
CA ASN A 293 -8.08 -13.15 -7.38
C ASN A 293 -7.15 -12.10 -6.73
N ALA A 294 -7.50 -11.68 -5.50
CA ALA A 294 -6.70 -10.78 -4.68
C ALA A 294 -5.28 -11.33 -4.45
N SER A 295 -5.19 -12.63 -4.18
CA SER A 295 -3.91 -13.33 -3.98
C SER A 295 -3.00 -13.27 -5.22
N LEU A 296 -3.60 -13.45 -6.40
CA LEU A 296 -2.86 -13.51 -7.66
C LEU A 296 -2.41 -12.12 -8.14
N ILE A 297 -3.26 -11.10 -7.98
CA ILE A 297 -2.91 -9.74 -8.35
C ILE A 297 -1.84 -9.17 -7.40
N GLY A 298 -1.97 -9.39 -6.10
CA GLY A 298 -0.99 -8.98 -5.08
C GLY A 298 0.37 -9.61 -5.34
N ALA A 299 0.42 -10.94 -5.52
CA ALA A 299 1.66 -11.65 -5.80
C ALA A 299 2.34 -11.17 -7.09
N GLY A 300 1.57 -10.86 -8.14
CA GLY A 300 2.07 -10.29 -9.38
C GLY A 300 2.67 -8.89 -9.18
N ALA A 301 1.99 -8.01 -8.46
CA ALA A 301 2.44 -6.64 -8.21
C ALA A 301 3.69 -6.58 -7.32
N LEU A 302 3.72 -7.35 -6.23
CA LEU A 302 4.85 -7.46 -5.31
C LEU A 302 6.12 -7.97 -5.99
N THR A 303 5.95 -8.95 -6.87
CA THR A 303 7.04 -9.50 -7.69
C THR A 303 7.70 -8.41 -8.51
N LEU A 304 6.91 -7.60 -9.21
CA LEU A 304 7.43 -6.51 -10.02
C LEU A 304 8.05 -5.40 -9.18
N SER A 305 7.39 -5.01 -8.08
CA SER A 305 7.96 -4.05 -7.14
C SER A 305 9.35 -4.47 -6.68
N THR A 306 9.53 -5.77 -6.40
CA THR A 306 10.80 -6.34 -5.96
C THR A 306 11.85 -6.31 -7.08
N SER A 307 11.46 -6.66 -8.31
CA SER A 307 12.34 -6.54 -9.48
C SER A 307 12.84 -5.11 -9.70
N TYR A 308 11.93 -4.13 -9.63
CA TYR A 308 12.26 -2.72 -9.83
C TYR A 308 13.20 -2.20 -8.75
N ALA A 309 12.88 -2.44 -7.48
CA ALA A 309 13.72 -1.99 -6.37
C ALA A 309 15.13 -2.61 -6.43
N PHE A 310 15.24 -3.88 -6.82
CA PHE A 310 16.53 -4.53 -7.00
C PHE A 310 17.34 -3.91 -8.15
N GLY A 311 16.71 -3.69 -9.30
CA GLY A 311 17.34 -3.06 -10.47
C GLY A 311 17.85 -1.66 -10.17
N ASP A 312 17.04 -0.86 -9.48
CA ASP A 312 17.36 0.51 -9.11
C ASP A 312 18.64 0.62 -8.25
N VAL A 313 18.83 -0.29 -7.29
CA VAL A 313 20.00 -0.26 -6.37
C VAL A 313 21.25 -0.85 -7.00
N THR A 314 21.10 -1.94 -7.75
CA THR A 314 22.24 -2.63 -8.37
C THR A 314 22.74 -1.93 -9.63
N GLY A 315 22.00 -0.96 -10.15
CA GLY A 315 22.31 -0.27 -11.41
C GLY A 315 22.14 -1.17 -12.64
N ALA A 316 21.72 -2.42 -12.43
CA ALA A 316 21.27 -3.30 -13.49
C ALA A 316 20.00 -2.69 -14.11
N LYS A 317 19.92 -2.67 -15.44
CA LYS A 317 18.72 -2.23 -16.17
C LYS A 317 17.60 -3.27 -16.04
N SER A 318 17.28 -3.66 -14.81
CA SER A 318 16.34 -4.75 -14.49
C SER A 318 14.92 -4.23 -14.60
N SER A 319 14.50 -3.94 -15.83
CA SER A 319 13.09 -4.10 -16.18
C SER A 319 12.85 -5.59 -16.46
N LEU A 320 11.60 -6.03 -16.34
CA LEU A 320 11.13 -7.37 -16.76
C LEU A 320 11.65 -7.82 -18.14
N HIS A 321 12.08 -6.92 -19.02
CA HIS A 321 12.53 -7.20 -20.39
C HIS A 321 13.76 -8.11 -20.52
N ARG A 322 14.35 -8.61 -19.42
CA ARG A 322 15.53 -9.47 -19.45
C ARG A 322 15.21 -10.92 -19.09
N SER A 323 15.73 -11.83 -19.90
CA SER A 323 15.50 -13.27 -19.78
C SER A 323 16.21 -13.83 -18.55
N PHE A 324 15.78 -15.01 -18.07
CA PHE A 324 16.41 -15.79 -17.00
C PHE A 324 17.94 -15.94 -17.15
N ARG A 325 18.44 -15.92 -18.39
CA ARG A 325 19.87 -16.04 -18.71
C ARG A 325 20.68 -14.77 -18.45
N ASP A 326 20.05 -13.61 -18.41
CA ASP A 326 20.77 -12.33 -18.31
C ASP A 326 21.08 -11.94 -16.85
N GLU A 327 20.25 -12.36 -15.89
CA GLU A 327 20.36 -11.99 -14.47
C GLU A 327 20.04 -13.17 -13.53
N PRO A 328 20.84 -14.25 -13.54
CA PRO A 328 20.54 -15.47 -12.77
C PRO A 328 20.47 -15.24 -11.26
N GLY A 329 21.21 -14.25 -10.73
CA GLY A 329 21.19 -13.90 -9.31
C GLY A 329 19.83 -13.37 -8.82
N PHE A 330 19.18 -12.53 -9.63
CA PHE A 330 17.85 -12.01 -9.32
C PHE A 330 16.81 -13.13 -9.29
N TYR A 331 16.77 -13.97 -10.35
CA TYR A 331 15.81 -15.07 -10.43
C TYR A 331 16.03 -16.14 -9.36
N LEU A 332 17.28 -16.40 -8.97
CA LEU A 332 17.59 -17.30 -7.84
C LEU A 332 17.07 -16.72 -6.52
N LEU A 333 17.40 -15.47 -6.21
CA LEU A 333 16.93 -14.79 -4.99
C LEU A 333 15.39 -14.78 -4.94
N PHE A 334 14.76 -14.43 -6.05
CA PHE A 334 13.32 -14.41 -6.20
C PHE A 334 12.68 -15.79 -5.98
N SER A 335 13.25 -16.84 -6.58
CA SER A 335 12.79 -18.21 -6.38
C SER A 335 12.94 -18.68 -4.93
N LEU A 336 14.01 -18.28 -4.24
CA LEU A 336 14.23 -18.57 -2.83
C LEU A 336 13.22 -17.85 -1.94
N VAL A 337 12.90 -16.58 -2.23
CA VAL A 337 11.86 -15.80 -1.54
C VAL A 337 10.51 -16.49 -1.70
N ILE A 338 10.13 -16.89 -2.92
CA ILE A 338 8.89 -17.63 -3.16
C ILE A 338 8.86 -18.96 -2.42
N ALA A 339 9.94 -19.74 -2.49
CA ALA A 339 10.03 -21.03 -1.82
C ALA A 339 9.94 -20.88 -0.30
N GLY A 340 10.60 -19.87 0.27
CA GLY A 340 10.53 -19.56 1.69
C GLY A 340 9.12 -19.14 2.12
N ALA A 341 8.45 -18.29 1.32
CA ALA A 341 7.09 -17.87 1.62
C ALA A 341 6.10 -19.05 1.55
N ALA A 342 6.22 -19.89 0.53
CA ALA A 342 5.45 -21.13 0.40
C ALA A 342 5.70 -22.08 1.58
N ALA A 343 6.95 -22.24 2.00
CA ALA A 343 7.31 -23.10 3.13
C ALA A 343 6.62 -22.67 4.43
N ILE A 344 6.53 -21.36 4.71
CA ILE A 344 5.84 -20.83 5.89
C ILE A 344 4.35 -21.21 5.89
N VAL A 345 3.68 -21.10 4.74
CA VAL A 345 2.25 -21.44 4.62
C VAL A 345 2.00 -22.93 4.78
N LEU A 346 2.93 -23.78 4.34
CA LEU A 346 2.80 -25.23 4.40
C LEU A 346 3.08 -25.82 5.80
N ILE A 347 3.47 -25.00 6.79
CA ILE A 347 3.65 -25.44 8.17
C ILE A 347 2.29 -25.87 8.73
N PRO A 348 2.12 -27.14 9.16
CA PRO A 348 0.86 -27.62 9.70
C PRO A 348 0.44 -26.82 10.95
N GLY A 349 -0.81 -26.36 10.98
CA GLY A 349 -1.38 -25.66 12.14
C GLY A 349 -0.86 -24.22 12.35
N ALA A 350 -0.18 -23.63 11.37
CA ALA A 350 0.22 -22.23 11.45
C ALA A 350 -1.00 -21.30 11.57
N PRO A 351 -0.98 -20.27 12.44
CA PRO A 351 -2.10 -19.36 12.64
C PRO A 351 -2.20 -18.34 11.50
N LEU A 352 -2.69 -18.79 10.34
CA LEU A 352 -2.65 -18.04 9.09
C LEU A 352 -3.32 -16.66 9.18
N GLY A 353 -4.45 -16.54 9.90
CA GLY A 353 -5.11 -15.26 10.11
C GLY A 353 -4.30 -14.26 10.93
N ILE A 354 -3.59 -14.73 11.95
CA ILE A 354 -2.71 -13.88 12.79
C ILE A 354 -1.49 -13.44 12.00
N ILE A 355 -0.88 -14.35 11.23
CA ILE A 355 0.22 -14.01 10.31
C ILE A 355 -0.24 -12.91 9.36
N THR A 356 -1.41 -13.08 8.75
CA THR A 356 -1.97 -12.10 7.81
C THR A 356 -2.17 -10.74 8.48
N LEU A 357 -2.83 -10.69 9.64
CA LEU A 357 -3.06 -9.46 10.38
C LEU A 357 -1.73 -8.77 10.78
N ALA A 358 -0.75 -9.54 11.23
CA ALA A 358 0.55 -9.02 11.64
C ALA A 358 1.32 -8.41 10.46
N VAL A 359 1.30 -9.06 9.29
CA VAL A 359 1.95 -8.52 8.09
C VAL A 359 1.27 -7.24 7.62
N GLN A 360 -0.06 -7.17 7.65
CA GLN A 360 -0.77 -5.96 7.26
C GLN A 360 -0.56 -4.80 8.26
N ALA A 361 -0.49 -5.11 9.55
CA ALA A 361 -0.09 -4.13 10.55
C ALA A 361 1.36 -3.66 10.34
N LEU A 362 2.26 -4.56 9.95
CA LEU A 362 3.66 -4.22 9.65
C LEU A 362 3.75 -3.25 8.47
N ALA A 363 2.97 -3.46 7.40
CA ALA A 363 2.88 -2.53 6.28
C ALA A 363 2.48 -1.12 6.74
N GLY A 364 1.49 -1.03 7.64
CA GLY A 364 1.03 0.25 8.20
C GLY A 364 2.07 0.94 9.09
N VAL A 365 2.85 0.16 9.85
CA VAL A 365 3.95 0.67 10.70
C VAL A 365 5.13 1.15 9.87
N LEU A 366 5.40 0.52 8.71
CA LEU A 366 6.47 0.89 7.78
C LEU A 366 6.14 2.13 6.95
N LEU A 367 4.85 2.43 6.75
CA LEU A 367 4.39 3.51 5.87
C LEU A 367 4.97 4.90 6.20
N PRO A 368 5.05 5.36 7.47
CA PRO A 368 5.69 6.64 7.79
C PRO A 368 7.16 6.72 7.33
N SER A 369 7.91 5.62 7.45
CA SER A 369 9.31 5.55 7.01
C SER A 369 9.44 5.73 5.50
N ALA A 370 8.65 4.98 4.74
CA ALA A 370 8.66 5.06 3.28
C ALA A 370 8.15 6.41 2.76
N SER A 371 7.06 6.93 3.35
CA SER A 371 6.44 8.20 2.96
C SER A 371 7.35 9.40 3.27
N MET A 372 8.14 9.35 4.35
CA MET A 372 9.10 10.40 4.66
C MET A 372 10.12 10.60 3.53
N PHE A 373 10.70 9.52 2.98
CA PHE A 373 11.64 9.67 1.86
C PHE A 373 10.97 10.26 0.62
N LEU A 374 9.75 9.84 0.33
CA LEU A 374 8.94 10.39 -0.76
C LEU A 374 8.69 11.89 -0.56
N LEU A 375 8.26 12.31 0.63
CA LEU A 375 8.00 13.70 0.97
C LEU A 375 9.27 14.54 0.85
N LEU A 376 10.40 14.01 1.33
CA LEU A 376 11.69 14.68 1.27
C LEU A 376 12.23 14.82 -0.16
N LEU A 377 12.00 13.83 -1.04
CA LEU A 377 12.31 13.90 -2.47
C LEU A 377 11.40 14.90 -3.20
N CYS A 378 10.10 14.92 -2.86
CA CYS A 378 9.14 15.83 -3.46
C CYS A 378 9.33 17.31 -3.05
N ASN A 379 10.16 17.54 -2.03
CA ASN A 379 10.57 18.85 -1.56
C ASN A 379 11.97 19.25 -2.00
N ASP A 380 12.64 18.45 -2.84
CA ASP A 380 13.97 18.75 -3.36
C ASP A 380 13.86 19.50 -4.71
N PRO A 381 14.19 20.80 -4.78
CA PRO A 381 14.10 21.58 -6.02
C PRO A 381 15.05 21.10 -7.10
N ALA A 382 16.15 20.42 -6.75
CA ALA A 382 17.06 19.84 -7.73
C ALA A 382 16.44 18.62 -8.43
N VAL A 383 15.49 17.93 -7.78
CA VAL A 383 14.83 16.73 -8.29
C VAL A 383 13.54 17.07 -9.03
N LEU A 384 12.67 17.90 -8.43
CA LEU A 384 11.35 18.21 -8.99
C LEU A 384 11.21 19.61 -9.61
N GLY A 385 12.16 20.52 -9.36
CA GLY A 385 12.12 21.89 -9.89
C GLY A 385 10.75 22.56 -9.71
N PRO A 386 10.04 22.96 -10.79
CA PRO A 386 8.72 23.60 -10.71
C PRO A 386 7.60 22.67 -10.21
N TRP A 387 7.86 21.36 -10.07
CA TRP A 387 6.91 20.36 -9.57
C TRP A 387 6.99 20.08 -8.06
N VAL A 388 7.85 20.80 -7.33
CA VAL A 388 7.98 20.69 -5.87
C VAL A 388 6.62 20.86 -5.16
N ASN A 389 6.46 20.19 -4.03
CA ASN A 389 5.26 20.30 -3.20
C ASN A 389 4.95 21.75 -2.81
N LYS A 390 3.66 22.10 -2.92
CA LYS A 390 3.14 23.32 -2.32
C LYS A 390 3.08 23.16 -0.80
N THR A 391 3.12 24.28 -0.07
CA THR A 391 3.06 24.29 1.40
C THR A 391 1.85 23.55 1.96
N TRP A 392 0.67 23.68 1.35
CA TRP A 392 -0.53 22.96 1.79
C TRP A 392 -0.43 21.44 1.63
N LEU A 393 0.22 20.95 0.56
CA LEU A 393 0.46 19.51 0.35
C LEU A 393 1.42 18.98 1.41
N ASN A 394 2.44 19.76 1.77
CA ASN A 394 3.35 19.40 2.85
C ASN A 394 2.63 19.36 4.19
N VAL A 395 1.79 20.35 4.51
CA VAL A 395 1.01 20.33 5.75
C VAL A 395 0.14 19.08 5.82
N LEU A 396 -0.56 18.74 4.73
CA LEU A 396 -1.41 17.56 4.68
C LEU A 396 -0.60 16.25 4.82
N ALA A 397 0.51 16.11 4.10
CA ALA A 397 1.39 14.94 4.19
C ALA A 397 1.96 14.75 5.60
N VAL A 398 2.43 15.82 6.24
CA VAL A 398 2.97 15.74 7.61
C VAL A 398 1.88 15.43 8.64
N ILE A 399 0.65 15.95 8.47
CA ILE A 399 -0.50 15.55 9.32
C ILE A 399 -0.76 14.05 9.18
N ILE A 400 -0.80 13.54 7.94
CA ILE A 400 -1.00 12.13 7.64
C ILE A 400 0.08 11.28 8.32
N GLU A 401 1.36 11.58 8.07
CA GLU A 401 2.49 10.88 8.68
C GLU A 401 2.45 10.94 10.21
N GLY A 402 2.08 12.08 10.79
CA GLY A 402 1.94 12.26 12.24
C GLY A 402 0.85 11.39 12.85
N VAL A 403 -0.32 11.27 12.20
CA VAL A 403 -1.39 10.38 12.65
C VAL A 403 -0.97 8.92 12.56
N LEU A 404 -0.31 8.52 11.48
CA LEU A 404 0.18 7.15 11.31
C LEU A 404 1.22 6.77 12.37
N LEU A 405 2.16 7.69 12.63
CA LEU A 405 3.17 7.51 13.68
C LEU A 405 2.52 7.44 15.07
N LEU A 406 1.48 8.24 15.34
CA LEU A 406 0.70 8.13 16.59
C LEU A 406 0.10 6.75 16.77
N LEU A 407 -0.59 6.24 15.76
CA LEU A 407 -1.25 4.94 15.81
C LEU A 407 -0.25 3.84 16.10
N SER A 408 0.91 3.87 15.44
CA SER A 408 1.96 2.90 15.71
C SER A 408 2.56 3.04 17.11
N LEU A 409 2.80 4.26 17.61
CA LEU A 409 3.24 4.46 19.00
C LEU A 409 2.23 3.91 20.02
N ILE A 410 0.93 4.05 19.76
CA ILE A 410 -0.14 3.43 20.58
C ILE A 410 0.01 1.91 20.54
N LEU A 411 0.17 1.32 19.37
CA LEU A 411 0.35 -0.14 19.23
C LEU A 411 1.59 -0.63 19.99
N MET A 412 2.71 0.07 19.88
CA MET A 412 3.94 -0.25 20.60
C MET A 412 3.76 -0.15 22.11
N ALA A 413 3.20 0.96 22.60
CA ALA A 413 2.97 1.18 24.02
C ALA A 413 2.04 0.12 24.61
N THR A 414 0.96 -0.22 23.91
CA THR A 414 -0.02 -1.23 24.37
C THR A 414 0.47 -2.67 24.22
N THR A 415 1.49 -2.90 23.39
CA THR A 415 2.16 -4.21 23.29
C THR A 415 3.10 -4.43 24.47
N VAL A 416 3.84 -3.40 24.88
CA VAL A 416 4.74 -3.45 26.05
C VAL A 416 3.95 -3.41 27.36
N PHE A 417 2.90 -2.58 27.41
CA PHE A 417 2.08 -2.36 28.58
C PHE A 417 0.59 -2.62 28.26
N PRO A 418 0.14 -3.89 28.33
CA PRO A 418 -1.22 -4.27 27.94
C PRO A 418 -2.34 -3.56 28.71
N ASN A 419 -2.05 -3.07 29.92
CA ASN A 419 -3.00 -2.40 30.80
C ASN A 419 -3.17 -0.90 30.50
N ILE A 420 -2.43 -0.34 29.52
CA ILE A 420 -2.59 1.07 29.15
C ILE A 420 -3.97 1.30 28.54
N ASN A 421 -4.68 2.30 29.04
CA ASN A 421 -5.91 2.75 28.41
C ASN A 421 -5.58 3.48 27.09
N VAL A 422 -5.90 2.82 25.98
CA VAL A 422 -5.71 3.33 24.61
C VAL A 422 -6.35 4.70 24.42
N THR A 423 -7.53 4.92 24.99
CA THR A 423 -8.27 6.18 24.89
C THR A 423 -7.49 7.31 25.55
N THR A 424 -7.01 7.09 26.78
CA THR A 424 -6.20 8.07 27.51
C THR A 424 -4.89 8.38 26.77
N PHE A 425 -4.21 7.35 26.28
CA PHE A 425 -2.97 7.55 25.53
C PHE A 425 -3.19 8.33 24.24
N THR A 426 -4.28 8.05 23.52
CA THR A 426 -4.66 8.79 22.30
C THR A 426 -5.00 10.25 22.62
N LEU A 427 -5.75 10.50 23.71
CA LEU A 427 -6.13 11.85 24.14
C LEU A 427 -4.93 12.69 24.58
N ILE A 428 -3.85 12.08 25.07
CA ILE A 428 -2.60 12.77 25.43
C ILE A 428 -1.68 12.92 24.22
N GLY A 429 -1.55 11.86 23.41
CA GLY A 429 -0.66 11.83 22.25
C GLY A 429 -1.12 12.72 21.10
N ALA A 430 -2.42 12.82 20.84
CA ALA A 430 -2.95 13.64 19.75
C ALA A 430 -2.65 15.15 19.92
N PRO A 431 -2.85 15.77 21.11
CA PRO A 431 -2.41 17.15 21.35
C PRO A 431 -0.91 17.34 21.21
N VAL A 432 -0.09 16.39 21.68
CA VAL A 432 1.38 16.48 21.57
C VAL A 432 1.80 16.50 20.11
N ILE A 433 1.25 15.60 19.29
CA ILE A 433 1.53 15.58 17.86
C ILE A 433 0.98 16.82 17.17
N ALA A 434 -0.23 17.27 17.51
CA ALA A 434 -0.78 18.51 16.98
C ALA A 434 0.13 19.72 17.29
N VAL A 435 0.66 19.81 18.51
CA VAL A 435 1.63 20.84 18.89
C VAL A 435 2.94 20.69 18.11
N CYS A 436 3.48 19.47 17.98
CA CYS A 436 4.68 19.22 17.17
C CYS A 436 4.45 19.62 15.70
N LEU A 437 3.29 19.31 15.13
CA LEU A 437 2.90 19.68 13.76
C LEU A 437 2.77 21.20 13.60
N VAL A 438 2.17 21.89 14.57
CA VAL A 438 2.02 23.35 14.57
C VAL A 438 3.38 24.04 14.73
N VAL A 439 4.24 23.55 15.63
CA VAL A 439 5.59 24.07 15.83
C VAL A 439 6.44 23.82 14.59
N PHE A 440 6.38 22.63 14.02
CA PHE A 440 7.05 22.31 12.76
C PHE A 440 6.54 23.19 11.62
N GLY A 441 5.24 23.37 11.48
CA GLY A 441 4.64 24.27 10.49
C GLY A 441 5.08 25.72 10.69
N ALA A 442 5.10 26.22 11.93
CA ALA A 442 5.55 27.57 12.25
C ALA A 442 7.05 27.76 12.00
N VAL A 443 7.89 26.77 12.30
CA VAL A 443 9.32 26.78 12.01
C VAL A 443 9.59 26.65 10.51
N ALA A 444 8.83 25.83 9.80
CA ALA A 444 8.91 25.72 8.34
C ALA A 444 8.51 27.04 7.66
N MET A 445 7.45 27.70 8.14
CA MET A 445 7.03 29.02 7.65
C MET A 445 8.00 30.16 8.03
N ARG A 446 8.74 30.04 9.14
CA ARG A 446 9.70 31.05 9.61
C ARG A 446 11.13 30.85 9.14
N GLY A 447 11.54 29.61 8.90
CA GLY A 447 12.92 29.22 8.57
C GLY A 447 13.12 28.79 7.11
N GLY A 448 12.04 28.57 6.37
CA GLY A 448 12.09 28.26 4.94
C GLY A 448 11.23 29.27 4.19
N GLY A 449 11.88 30.22 3.53
CA GLY A 449 11.30 30.71 2.29
C GLY A 449 10.91 29.48 1.48
N GLY A 450 9.66 29.42 1.02
CA GLY A 450 9.39 28.59 -0.15
C GLY A 450 10.45 28.88 -1.21
N PRO A 451 10.70 27.98 -2.18
CA PRO A 451 11.52 28.36 -3.33
C PRO A 451 11.04 29.75 -3.75
N PRO A 452 11.97 30.74 -3.92
CA PRO A 452 11.57 32.11 -4.20
C PRO A 452 10.44 32.06 -5.22
N ALA A 453 9.43 32.93 -5.11
CA ALA A 453 8.46 33.05 -6.19
C ALA A 453 9.18 33.20 -7.56
N ASP A 454 10.43 33.69 -7.53
CA ASP A 454 11.37 33.81 -8.64
C ASP A 454 12.00 32.48 -9.16
N ALA A 455 12.01 31.39 -8.38
CA ALA A 455 12.43 30.06 -8.87
C ALA A 455 11.35 29.42 -9.75
N ALA A 456 10.08 29.76 -9.56
CA ALA A 456 9.03 29.40 -10.50
C ALA A 456 9.13 30.20 -11.83
N THR A 457 9.87 31.32 -11.83
CA THR A 457 10.14 32.14 -13.02
C THR A 457 11.56 31.97 -13.58
N GLY A 458 12.39 31.09 -12.99
CA GLY A 458 13.79 30.85 -13.36
C GLY A 458 14.04 29.60 -14.21
N TYR A 459 12.99 28.90 -14.64
CA TYR A 459 13.11 27.78 -15.57
C TYR A 459 12.76 28.26 -16.97
N ASP A 460 13.70 28.16 -17.90
CA ASP A 460 13.53 28.59 -19.31
C ASP A 460 12.48 27.77 -20.09
N VAL A 461 11.90 26.74 -19.47
CA VAL A 461 10.93 25.82 -20.07
C VAL A 461 9.61 25.78 -19.28
N PRO A 462 8.46 25.65 -19.96
CA PRO A 462 7.18 25.44 -19.30
C PRO A 462 7.21 24.24 -18.35
N ARG A 463 6.48 24.34 -17.24
CA ARG A 463 6.43 23.32 -16.20
C ARG A 463 6.16 21.91 -16.75
N GLU A 464 5.28 21.77 -17.72
CA GLU A 464 4.91 20.48 -18.35
C GLU A 464 5.99 19.85 -19.23
N GLN A 465 7.03 20.62 -19.55
CA GLN A 465 8.18 20.18 -20.34
C GLN A 465 9.44 20.04 -19.47
N TRP A 466 9.40 20.53 -18.23
CA TRP A 466 10.52 20.41 -17.30
C TRP A 466 10.68 18.97 -16.83
N THR A 467 11.87 18.41 -17.04
CA THR A 467 12.29 17.12 -16.51
C THR A 467 13.56 17.29 -15.70
N MET A 468 13.78 16.41 -14.73
CA MET A 468 14.99 16.41 -13.92
C MET A 468 16.25 16.33 -14.82
N PRO A 469 17.29 17.15 -14.58
CA PRO A 469 18.59 16.95 -15.21
C PRO A 469 19.13 15.54 -14.93
N PRO A 470 20.06 15.02 -15.76
CA PRO A 470 20.70 13.73 -15.50
C PRO A 470 21.19 13.63 -14.05
N ILE A 471 20.77 12.57 -13.35
CA ILE A 471 21.00 12.42 -11.90
C ILE A 471 22.48 12.53 -11.48
N ALA A 472 23.39 12.16 -12.39
CA ALA A 472 24.84 12.26 -12.18
C ALA A 472 25.35 13.71 -12.06
N LEU A 473 24.58 14.70 -12.50
CA LEU A 473 24.90 16.13 -12.38
C LEU A 473 24.38 16.75 -11.09
N LEU A 474 23.54 16.04 -10.32
CA LEU A 474 22.93 16.57 -9.12
C LEU A 474 23.82 16.34 -7.90
N GLU A 475 24.31 17.42 -7.29
CA GLU A 475 25.03 17.33 -6.02
C GLU A 475 24.11 16.91 -4.88
N ARG A 476 24.62 16.07 -3.97
CA ARG A 476 23.86 15.63 -2.80
C ARG A 476 23.46 16.82 -1.93
N PRO A 477 22.20 16.89 -1.46
CA PRO A 477 21.76 17.97 -0.60
C PRO A 477 22.51 17.87 0.73
N LYS A 478 23.05 19.00 1.20
CA LYS A 478 23.68 19.08 2.52
C LYS A 478 22.64 18.78 3.59
N GLN A 479 22.77 17.65 4.27
CA GLN A 479 21.83 17.28 5.33
C GLN A 479 22.08 18.11 6.57
N SER A 480 21.04 18.79 7.06
CA SER A 480 21.08 19.43 8.36
C SER A 480 21.19 18.38 9.46
N VAL A 481 21.83 18.72 10.58
CA VAL A 481 21.94 17.84 11.74
C VAL A 481 20.56 17.39 12.23
N GLY A 482 19.58 18.29 12.21
CA GLY A 482 18.19 17.98 12.57
C GLY A 482 17.53 16.96 11.64
N ARG A 483 17.71 17.07 10.31
CA ARG A 483 17.17 16.10 9.35
C ARG A 483 17.81 14.73 9.55
N ARG A 484 19.13 14.68 9.75
CA ARG A 484 19.83 13.42 10.01
C ARG A 484 19.37 12.76 11.32
N ALA A 485 19.19 13.54 12.37
CA ALA A 485 18.68 13.06 13.65
C ALA A 485 17.23 12.55 13.52
N ALA A 486 16.36 13.25 12.79
CA ALA A 486 14.98 12.84 12.56
C ALA A 486 14.90 11.51 11.79
N MET A 487 15.69 11.35 10.73
CA MET A 487 15.74 10.08 9.99
C MET A 487 16.25 8.93 10.87
N LEU A 488 17.30 9.14 11.67
CA LEU A 488 17.81 8.12 12.60
C LEU A 488 16.78 7.76 13.67
N ALA A 489 16.03 8.73 14.19
CA ALA A 489 14.98 8.50 15.17
C ALA A 489 13.83 7.68 14.57
N LEU A 490 13.45 7.97 13.33
CA LEU A 490 12.41 7.22 12.61
C LEU A 490 12.85 5.77 12.35
N GLU A 491 14.10 5.54 11.98
CA GLU A 491 14.62 4.18 11.80
C GLU A 491 14.70 3.41 13.13
N ALA A 492 15.18 4.04 14.20
CA ALA A 492 15.24 3.42 15.52
C ALA A 492 13.83 3.04 16.02
N TYR A 493 12.85 3.91 15.80
CA TYR A 493 11.44 3.62 16.04
C TYR A 493 10.97 2.43 15.20
N LEU A 494 11.34 2.37 13.92
CA LEU A 494 10.90 1.30 13.03
C LEU A 494 11.41 -0.07 13.48
N VAL A 495 12.69 -0.18 13.78
CA VAL A 495 13.28 -1.43 14.28
C VAL A 495 12.58 -1.89 15.56
N LEU A 496 12.32 -0.96 16.50
CA LEU A 496 11.60 -1.26 17.72
C LEU A 496 10.15 -1.69 17.44
N ALA A 497 9.47 -1.02 16.51
CA ALA A 497 8.08 -1.32 16.16
C ALA A 497 7.94 -2.70 15.52
N ILE A 498 8.88 -3.10 14.67
CA ILE A 498 8.95 -4.46 14.07
C ILE A 498 9.09 -5.52 15.17
N VAL A 499 10.02 -5.32 16.10
CA VAL A 499 10.24 -6.27 17.21
C VAL A 499 9.00 -6.39 18.09
N LEU A 500 8.40 -5.27 18.46
CA LEU A 500 7.20 -5.27 19.29
C LEU A 500 6.01 -5.90 18.56
N LEU A 501 5.85 -5.64 17.26
CA LEU A 501 4.80 -6.28 16.47
C LEU A 501 4.97 -7.81 16.42
N ALA A 502 6.20 -8.31 16.30
CA ALA A 502 6.48 -9.74 16.38
C ALA A 502 6.09 -10.31 17.76
N VAL A 503 6.42 -9.61 18.85
CA VAL A 503 5.97 -9.98 20.21
C VAL A 503 4.44 -10.02 20.28
N LYS A 504 3.76 -9.01 19.72
CA LYS A 504 2.30 -8.94 19.72
C LYS A 504 1.66 -10.09 18.96
N ALA A 505 2.22 -10.46 17.81
CA ALA A 505 1.76 -11.60 17.03
C ALA A 505 1.88 -12.92 17.81
N VAL A 506 2.99 -13.12 18.54
CA VAL A 506 3.17 -14.30 19.41
C VAL A 506 2.18 -14.30 20.57
N GLN A 507 1.93 -13.15 21.20
CA GLN A 507 0.93 -13.02 22.27
C GLN A 507 -0.48 -13.39 21.79
N LEU A 508 -0.84 -12.99 20.56
CA LEU A 508 -2.13 -13.33 19.96
C LEU A 508 -2.23 -14.80 19.54
N ALA A 509 -1.11 -15.43 19.19
CA ALA A 509 -1.10 -16.84 18.78
C ALA A 509 -1.09 -17.81 19.98
N GLY A 510 -0.61 -17.38 21.14
CA GLY A 510 -0.51 -18.19 22.35
C GLY A 510 -1.68 -18.09 23.33
N GLY A 511 -2.63 -17.17 23.10
CA GLY A 511 -3.84 -16.99 23.89
C GLY A 511 -5.07 -17.39 23.09
#